data_AF-A0AAN7P4Y9-F1
#
_entry.id   AF-A0AAN7P4Y9-F1
#
_cell.length_a   1.000
_cell.length_b   1.000
_cell.length_c   1.000
_cell.angle_alpha   90.00
_cell.angle_beta   90.00
_cell.angle_gamma   90.00
#
_symmetry.space_group_name_H-M   'P 1'
#
loop_
_entity.id
_entity.type
_entity.pdbx_description
1 polymer ?
#
loop_
_entity_poly.entity_id
_entity_poly.type
_entity_poly.pdbx_seq_one_letter_code
_entity_poly.pdbx_strand_id
1 'polypeptide(L)'
;MTVLSRIALFSRRHPIVRGMVSYAIIWPSSCLIQQTVAGKSWNNYDWGQITRFGLYGSLFVGPTLYGWIRISTIIWPQITVKTALTKAFVEQLTYGPAALACFYFSMGLLNNKTFDEAVDEVKTKFIPTFKVGFCFWPVVQTFNFLVIAERNRVPFVSACSLLWGCFLSYMDHVSHKKQELKAKNVLLNN
;
A
#
# COMPACT_ATOMS: atom_id res chain seq x y z
N MET A 1 32.36 -7.17 -18.69
CA MET A 1 31.01 -6.79 -18.23
C MET A 1 30.95 -6.95 -16.71
N THR A 2 30.74 -5.87 -15.97
CA THR A 2 30.70 -5.86 -14.50
C THR A 2 29.41 -6.52 -13.97
N VAL A 3 29.43 -7.03 -12.73
CA VAL A 3 28.25 -7.63 -12.08
C VAL A 3 27.06 -6.65 -12.06
N LEU A 4 27.35 -5.36 -11.82
CA LEU A 4 26.37 -4.27 -11.88
C LEU A 4 25.72 -4.14 -13.26
N SER A 5 26.48 -4.31 -14.35
CA SER A 5 25.92 -4.22 -15.70
C SER A 5 24.99 -5.41 -16.00
N ARG A 6 25.26 -6.60 -15.44
CA ARG A 6 24.39 -7.78 -15.58
C ARG A 6 23.09 -7.63 -14.77
N ILE A 7 23.16 -7.12 -13.55
CA ILE A 7 21.98 -6.82 -12.72
C ILE A 7 21.10 -5.76 -13.41
N ALA A 8 21.71 -4.70 -13.95
CA ALA A 8 20.99 -3.68 -14.69
C ALA A 8 20.34 -4.23 -15.97
N LEU A 9 21.00 -5.15 -16.68
CA LEU A 9 20.45 -5.79 -17.89
C LEU A 9 19.29 -6.73 -17.59
N PHE A 10 19.41 -7.56 -16.54
CA PHE A 10 18.35 -8.46 -16.10
C PHE A 10 17.11 -7.67 -15.65
N SER A 11 17.32 -6.61 -14.88
CA SER A 11 16.28 -5.68 -14.45
C SER A 11 15.57 -4.98 -15.62
N ARG A 12 16.27 -4.73 -16.74
CA ARG A 12 15.68 -4.20 -17.97
C ARG A 12 14.85 -5.24 -18.72
N ARG A 13 15.23 -6.52 -18.66
CA ARG A 13 14.53 -7.63 -19.32
C ARG A 13 13.27 -8.06 -18.58
N HIS A 14 13.23 -7.90 -17.27
CA HIS A 14 12.08 -8.26 -16.41
C HIS A 14 11.59 -7.05 -15.60
N PRO A 15 10.83 -6.12 -16.23
CA PRO A 15 10.37 -4.89 -15.59
C PRO A 15 9.50 -5.12 -14.34
N ILE A 16 8.78 -6.25 -14.27
CA ILE A 16 8.00 -6.65 -13.09
C ILE A 16 8.88 -6.88 -11.86
N VAL A 17 10.10 -7.42 -12.03
CA VAL A 17 11.02 -7.75 -10.93
C VAL A 17 11.45 -6.49 -10.17
N ARG A 18 11.60 -5.36 -10.86
CA ARG A 18 11.92 -4.07 -10.21
C ARG A 18 10.83 -3.67 -9.23
N GLY A 19 9.57 -3.82 -9.63
CA GLY A 19 8.42 -3.58 -8.78
C GLY A 19 8.42 -4.52 -7.59
N MET A 20 8.50 -5.82 -7.83
CA MET A 20 8.51 -6.84 -6.78
C MET A 20 9.61 -6.61 -5.74
N VAL A 21 10.83 -6.30 -6.17
CA VAL A 21 11.96 -5.98 -5.28
C VAL A 21 11.72 -4.70 -4.49
N SER A 22 11.14 -3.67 -5.11
CA SER A 22 10.83 -2.42 -4.41
C SER A 22 9.80 -2.67 -3.29
N TYR A 23 8.75 -3.44 -3.58
CA TYR A 23 7.75 -3.83 -2.58
C TYR A 23 8.34 -4.76 -1.50
N ALA A 24 9.26 -5.66 -1.84
CA ALA A 24 9.94 -6.54 -0.89
C ALA A 24 10.74 -5.78 0.17
N ILE A 25 11.18 -4.55 -0.10
CA ILE A 25 11.94 -3.71 0.83
C ILE A 25 11.02 -2.70 1.51
N ILE A 26 10.19 -2.01 0.72
CA ILE A 26 9.42 -0.87 1.18
C ILE A 26 8.30 -1.27 2.14
N TRP A 27 7.59 -2.37 1.87
CA TRP A 27 6.46 -2.79 2.72
C TRP A 27 6.89 -3.27 4.11
N PRO A 28 7.94 -4.10 4.25
CA PRO A 28 8.52 -4.43 5.55
C PRO A 28 8.99 -3.18 6.30
N SER A 29 9.64 -2.25 5.60
CA SER A 29 10.10 -0.99 6.19
C SER A 29 8.93 -0.16 6.71
N SER A 30 7.84 -0.07 5.94
CA SER A 30 6.61 0.58 6.38
C SER A 30 6.04 -0.11 7.62
N CYS A 31 5.94 -1.44 7.64
CA CYS A 31 5.47 -2.18 8.81
C CYS A 31 6.34 -1.93 10.05
N LEU A 32 7.66 -1.93 9.89
CA LEU A 32 8.61 -1.63 10.96
C LEU A 32 8.36 -0.22 11.53
N ILE A 33 8.19 0.79 10.67
CA ILE A 33 7.87 2.16 11.10
C ILE A 33 6.52 2.20 11.84
N GLN A 34 5.49 1.53 11.32
CA GLN A 34 4.17 1.47 11.98
C GLN A 34 4.27 0.86 13.38
N GLN A 35 5.04 -0.23 13.54
CA GLN A 35 5.28 -0.84 14.84
C GLN A 35 6.08 0.07 15.78
N THR A 36 7.06 0.81 15.25
CA THR A 36 7.83 1.79 16.02
C THR A 36 6.94 2.92 16.54
N VAL A 37 6.07 3.46 15.68
CA VAL A 37 5.10 4.51 16.04
C VAL A 37 4.08 4.00 17.06
N ALA A 38 3.71 2.72 17.00
CA ALA A 38 2.89 2.07 18.02
C ALA A 38 3.62 1.83 19.36
N GLY A 39 4.88 2.28 19.49
CA GLY A 39 5.66 2.18 20.73
C GLY A 39 6.38 0.85 20.93
N LYS A 40 6.42 -0.03 19.91
CA LYS A 40 7.25 -1.24 19.98
C LYS A 40 8.73 -0.88 19.81
N SER A 41 9.58 -1.67 20.47
CA SER A 41 11.04 -1.57 20.36
C SER A 41 11.61 -2.85 19.77
N TRP A 42 12.93 -2.87 19.53
CA TRP A 42 13.64 -4.00 18.91
C TRP A 42 13.29 -5.38 19.50
N ASN A 43 13.12 -5.44 20.82
CA ASN A 43 12.85 -6.69 21.54
C ASN A 43 11.39 -7.16 21.41
N ASN A 44 10.48 -6.31 20.95
CA ASN A 44 9.05 -6.59 20.86
C ASN A 44 8.48 -6.35 19.45
N TYR A 45 9.34 -6.23 18.43
CA TYR A 45 8.86 -6.20 17.06
C TYR A 45 8.30 -7.55 16.65
N ASP A 46 7.14 -7.50 15.99
CA ASP A 46 6.58 -8.65 15.30
C ASP A 46 7.29 -8.79 13.95
N TRP A 47 8.43 -9.48 13.98
CA TRP A 47 9.21 -9.82 12.79
C TRP A 47 8.45 -10.72 11.81
N GLY A 48 7.50 -11.51 12.31
CA GLY A 48 6.61 -12.33 11.48
C GLY A 48 5.72 -11.45 10.62
N GLN A 49 5.06 -10.46 11.22
CA GLN A 49 4.24 -9.49 10.51
C GLN A 49 5.06 -8.68 9.48
N ILE A 50 6.26 -8.23 9.84
CA ILE A 50 7.17 -7.51 8.93
C ILE A 50 7.47 -8.37 7.67
N THR A 51 7.75 -9.66 7.88
CA THR A 51 8.05 -10.59 6.78
C THR A 51 6.81 -10.83 5.90
N ARG A 52 5.62 -11.00 6.49
CA ARG A 52 4.36 -11.19 5.76
C ARG A 52 4.01 -9.96 4.91
N PHE A 53 4.27 -8.75 5.41
CA PHE A 53 4.14 -7.51 4.63
C PHE A 53 5.06 -7.51 3.41
N GLY A 54 6.31 -7.98 3.58
CA GLY A 54 7.25 -8.15 2.47
C GLY A 54 6.75 -9.12 1.41
N LEU A 55 6.36 -10.32 1.83
CA LEU A 55 5.87 -11.37 0.94
C LEU A 55 4.61 -10.93 0.18
N TYR A 56 3.62 -10.36 0.89
CA TYR A 56 2.41 -9.87 0.26
C TYR A 56 2.70 -8.72 -0.70
N GLY A 57 3.53 -7.76 -0.30
CA GLY A 57 3.95 -6.66 -1.17
C GLY A 57 4.63 -7.16 -2.44
N SER A 58 5.60 -8.08 -2.30
CA SER A 58 6.42 -8.52 -3.42
C SER A 58 5.73 -9.51 -4.35
N LEU A 59 4.95 -10.44 -3.81
CA LEU A 59 4.36 -11.55 -4.57
C LEU A 59 2.94 -11.28 -5.03
N PHE A 60 2.22 -10.40 -4.34
CA PHE A 60 0.84 -10.06 -4.69
C PHE A 60 0.73 -8.64 -5.25
N VAL A 61 1.09 -7.62 -4.47
CA VAL A 61 0.86 -6.20 -4.86
C VAL A 61 1.75 -5.79 -6.03
N GLY A 62 3.03 -6.15 -6.02
CA GLY A 62 3.96 -5.83 -7.10
C GLY A 62 3.47 -6.33 -8.48
N PRO A 63 3.13 -7.62 -8.62
CA PRO A 63 2.60 -8.17 -9.86
C PRO A 63 1.24 -7.61 -10.28
N THR A 64 0.28 -7.48 -9.36
CA THR A 64 -1.06 -6.98 -9.69
C THR A 64 -1.03 -5.51 -10.11
N LEU A 65 -0.26 -4.68 -9.40
CA LEU A 65 -0.07 -3.27 -9.76
C LEU A 65 0.67 -3.12 -11.10
N TYR A 66 1.69 -3.94 -11.35
CA TYR A 66 2.36 -3.96 -12.66
C TYR A 66 1.37 -4.30 -13.77
N GLY A 67 0.52 -5.31 -13.56
CA GLY A 67 -0.55 -5.68 -14.48
C GLY A 67 -1.50 -4.52 -14.76
N TRP A 68 -1.98 -3.84 -13.72
CA TRP A 68 -2.83 -2.65 -13.85
C TRP A 68 -2.16 -1.52 -14.66
N ILE A 69 -0.91 -1.17 -14.35
CA ILE A 69 -0.17 -0.12 -15.06
C ILE A 69 0.04 -0.48 -16.54
N ARG A 70 0.25 -1.76 -16.85
CA ARG A 70 0.38 -2.24 -18.22
C ARG A 70 -0.94 -2.19 -18.98
N ILE A 71 -2.02 -2.73 -18.39
CA ILE A 71 -3.36 -2.70 -19.00
C ILE A 71 -3.81 -1.26 -19.25
N SER A 72 -3.66 -0.38 -18.25
CA SER A 72 -4.01 1.04 -18.41
C SER A 72 -3.17 1.75 -19.48
N THR A 73 -1.91 1.39 -19.66
CA THR A 73 -1.07 1.94 -20.73
C THR A 73 -1.48 1.41 -22.11
N ILE A 74 -2.01 0.20 -22.23
CA ILE A 74 -2.53 -0.36 -23.49
C ILE A 74 -3.88 0.30 -23.85
N ILE A 75 -4.79 0.42 -22.89
CA ILE A 75 -6.13 0.99 -23.12
C ILE A 75 -6.05 2.50 -23.41
N TRP A 76 -5.19 3.22 -22.67
CA TRP A 76 -4.99 4.66 -22.83
C TRP A 76 -3.51 4.96 -23.12
N PRO A 77 -3.06 4.81 -24.37
CA PRO A 77 -1.64 4.93 -24.73
C PRO A 77 -1.12 6.37 -24.69
N GLN A 78 -2.00 7.37 -24.83
CA GLN A 78 -1.59 8.77 -24.84
C GLN A 78 -1.13 9.22 -23.44
N ILE A 79 -0.13 10.09 -23.41
CA ILE A 79 0.39 10.72 -22.19
C ILE A 79 -0.15 12.15 -22.13
N THR A 80 -1.42 12.27 -21.74
CA THR A 80 -2.09 13.56 -21.52
C THR A 80 -2.67 13.64 -20.12
N VAL A 81 -2.89 14.84 -19.60
CA VAL A 81 -3.54 15.06 -18.29
C VAL A 81 -4.89 14.37 -18.24
N LYS A 82 -5.70 14.48 -19.30
CA LYS A 82 -6.99 13.81 -19.41
C LYS A 82 -6.86 12.29 -19.24
N THR A 83 -5.98 11.66 -20.00
CA THR A 83 -5.76 10.21 -19.90
C THR A 83 -5.21 9.77 -18.55
N ALA A 84 -4.32 10.56 -17.92
CA ALA A 84 -3.77 10.24 -16.61
C ALA A 84 -4.85 10.31 -15.52
N LEU A 85 -5.69 11.34 -15.55
CA LEU A 85 -6.85 11.46 -14.67
C LEU A 85 -7.83 10.30 -14.89
N THR A 86 -8.16 9.97 -16.15
CA THR A 86 -9.04 8.82 -16.45
C THR A 86 -8.48 7.53 -15.88
N LYS A 87 -7.19 7.23 -16.07
CA LYS A 87 -6.54 6.05 -15.49
C LYS A 87 -6.65 6.05 -13.96
N ALA A 88 -6.33 7.17 -13.32
CA ALA A 88 -6.38 7.32 -11.87
C ALA A 88 -7.80 7.12 -11.30
N PHE A 89 -8.82 7.68 -11.97
CA PHE A 89 -10.22 7.51 -11.57
C PHE A 89 -10.70 6.07 -11.75
N VAL A 90 -10.41 5.45 -12.90
CA VAL A 90 -10.78 4.03 -13.12
C VAL A 90 -10.09 3.14 -12.09
N GLU A 91 -8.82 3.42 -11.76
CA GLU A 91 -8.12 2.70 -10.70
C GLU A 91 -8.86 2.79 -9.37
N GLN A 92 -9.26 3.99 -8.94
CA GLN A 92 -9.98 4.17 -7.68
C GLN A 92 -11.39 3.57 -7.64
N LEU A 93 -12.00 3.31 -8.79
CA LEU A 93 -13.32 2.68 -8.86
C LEU A 93 -13.25 1.16 -9.01
N THR A 94 -12.09 0.61 -9.40
CA THR A 94 -11.93 -0.81 -9.71
C THR A 94 -10.85 -1.44 -8.82
N TYR A 95 -9.59 -1.24 -9.19
CA TYR A 95 -8.43 -1.84 -8.53
C TYR A 95 -8.27 -1.37 -7.07
N GLY A 96 -8.44 -0.08 -6.78
CA GLY A 96 -8.26 0.51 -5.45
C GLY A 96 -9.15 -0.14 -4.37
N PRO A 97 -10.48 -0.17 -4.53
CA PRO A 97 -11.40 -0.84 -3.61
C PRO A 97 -11.07 -2.32 -3.43
N ALA A 98 -10.85 -3.04 -4.53
CA ALA A 98 -10.53 -4.46 -4.47
C ALA A 98 -9.20 -4.72 -3.74
N ALA A 99 -8.14 -3.97 -4.08
CA ALA A 99 -6.84 -4.08 -3.45
C ALA A 99 -6.89 -3.75 -1.96
N LEU A 100 -7.66 -2.73 -1.57
CA LEU A 100 -7.80 -2.34 -0.16
C LEU A 100 -8.54 -3.38 0.67
N ALA A 101 -9.64 -3.92 0.14
CA ALA A 101 -10.39 -5.00 0.80
C ALA A 101 -9.53 -6.27 0.91
N CYS A 102 -8.87 -6.67 -0.18
CA CYS A 102 -7.95 -7.80 -0.18
C CYS A 102 -6.78 -7.60 0.80
N PHE A 103 -6.25 -6.38 0.92
CA PHE A 103 -5.16 -6.07 1.85
C PHE A 103 -5.60 -6.31 3.30
N TYR A 104 -6.67 -5.67 3.75
CA TYR A 104 -7.13 -5.83 5.14
C TYR A 104 -7.53 -7.26 5.45
N PHE A 105 -8.25 -7.92 4.54
CA PHE A 105 -8.67 -9.30 4.71
C PHE A 105 -7.47 -10.26 4.79
N SER A 106 -6.59 -10.20 3.79
CA SER A 106 -5.42 -11.11 3.73
C SER A 106 -4.46 -10.84 4.88
N MET A 107 -4.24 -9.58 5.25
CA MET A 107 -3.39 -9.25 6.39
C MET A 107 -4.01 -9.67 7.72
N GLY A 108 -5.33 -9.61 7.86
CA GLY A 108 -6.04 -10.14 9.02
C GLY A 108 -5.74 -11.63 9.21
N LEU A 109 -5.97 -12.42 8.16
CA LEU A 109 -5.69 -13.86 8.17
C LEU A 109 -4.21 -14.17 8.39
N LEU A 110 -3.31 -13.44 7.73
CA LEU A 110 -1.86 -13.57 7.90
C LEU A 110 -1.39 -13.23 9.31
N ASN A 111 -2.14 -12.43 10.05
CA ASN A 111 -1.89 -12.12 11.46
C ASN A 111 -2.67 -13.02 12.42
N ASN A 112 -3.05 -14.22 11.96
CA ASN A 112 -3.75 -15.26 12.73
C ASN A 112 -5.11 -14.83 13.28
N LYS A 113 -5.77 -13.83 12.67
CA LYS A 113 -7.17 -13.53 12.98
C LYS A 113 -8.07 -14.61 12.39
N THR A 114 -9.19 -14.87 13.03
CA THR A 114 -10.26 -15.69 12.49
C THR A 114 -10.85 -15.04 11.24
N PHE A 115 -11.58 -15.83 10.44
CA PHE A 115 -12.23 -15.33 9.23
C PHE A 115 -13.18 -14.16 9.54
N ASP A 116 -13.99 -14.29 10.59
CA ASP A 116 -14.97 -13.27 10.97
C ASP A 116 -14.28 -11.98 11.45
N GLU A 117 -13.21 -12.09 12.23
CA GLU A 117 -12.41 -10.93 12.65
C GLU A 117 -11.75 -10.21 11.46
N ALA A 118 -11.28 -10.96 10.46
CA ALA A 118 -10.71 -10.37 9.24
C ALA A 118 -11.79 -9.63 8.42
N VAL A 119 -12.99 -10.20 8.31
CA VAL A 119 -14.14 -9.55 7.65
C VAL A 119 -14.54 -8.27 8.38
N ASP A 120 -14.59 -8.30 9.71
CA ASP A 120 -14.97 -7.14 10.51
C ASP A 120 -13.89 -6.05 10.48
N GLU A 121 -12.60 -6.42 10.39
CA GLU A 121 -11.53 -5.45 10.14
C GLU A 121 -11.71 -4.74 8.79
N VAL A 122 -12.10 -5.47 7.73
CA VAL A 122 -12.42 -4.84 6.45
C VAL A 122 -13.59 -3.87 6.62
N LYS A 123 -14.71 -4.30 7.20
CA LYS A 123 -15.91 -3.43 7.35
C LYS A 123 -15.60 -2.14 8.13
N THR A 124 -14.79 -2.24 9.18
CA THR A 124 -14.45 -1.11 10.05
C THR A 124 -13.44 -0.16 9.44
N LYS A 125 -12.37 -0.68 8.82
CA LYS A 125 -11.26 0.14 8.31
C LYS A 125 -11.42 0.55 6.85
N PHE A 126 -12.22 -0.16 6.06
CA PHE A 126 -12.34 0.08 4.62
C PHE A 126 -12.83 1.50 4.31
N ILE A 127 -13.99 1.91 4.83
CA ILE A 127 -14.59 3.21 4.48
C ILE A 127 -13.71 4.40 4.91
N PRO A 128 -13.19 4.46 6.16
CA PRO A 128 -12.29 5.54 6.57
C PRO A 128 -11.04 5.61 5.69
N THR A 129 -10.40 4.48 5.43
CA THR A 129 -9.17 4.42 4.65
C THR A 129 -9.42 4.74 3.18
N PHE A 130 -10.51 4.23 2.60
CA PHE A 130 -10.88 4.48 1.21
C PHE A 130 -11.16 5.96 0.97
N LYS A 131 -11.89 6.63 1.87
CA LYS A 131 -12.18 8.07 1.73
C LYS A 131 -10.91 8.91 1.63
N VAL A 132 -9.92 8.64 2.48
CA VAL A 132 -8.66 9.39 2.43
C VAL A 132 -7.81 8.96 1.24
N GLY A 133 -7.81 7.66 0.92
CA GLY A 133 -7.10 7.11 -0.22
C GLY A 133 -7.60 7.68 -1.56
N PHE A 134 -8.90 7.93 -1.67
CA PHE A 134 -9.53 8.51 -2.84
C PHE A 134 -9.07 9.94 -3.13
N CYS A 135 -8.53 10.66 -2.14
CA CYS A 135 -7.91 11.97 -2.35
C CYS A 135 -6.41 11.85 -2.64
N PHE A 136 -5.72 10.93 -1.96
CA PHE A 136 -4.26 10.79 -2.05
C PHE A 136 -3.82 10.08 -3.34
N TRP A 137 -4.40 8.92 -3.63
CA TRP A 137 -3.93 8.04 -4.69
C TRP A 137 -4.17 8.57 -6.10
N PRO A 138 -5.28 9.27 -6.43
CA PRO A 138 -5.43 9.89 -7.74
C PRO A 138 -4.35 10.91 -8.07
N VAL A 139 -3.93 11.70 -7.10
CA VAL A 139 -2.87 12.69 -7.27
C VAL A 139 -1.54 11.97 -7.55
N VAL A 140 -1.22 10.97 -6.73
CA VAL A 140 -0.01 10.14 -6.90
C VAL A 140 0.00 9.45 -8.26
N GLN A 141 -1.10 8.82 -8.67
CA GLN A 141 -1.17 8.10 -9.94
C GLN A 141 -1.19 9.01 -11.15
N THR A 142 -1.84 10.16 -11.07
CA THR A 142 -1.81 11.17 -12.15
C THR A 142 -0.37 11.63 -12.37
N PHE A 143 0.36 11.95 -11.30
CA PHE A 143 1.78 12.29 -11.38
C PHE A 143 2.62 11.13 -11.94
N ASN A 144 2.35 9.91 -11.48
CA ASN A 144 3.02 8.70 -11.94
C ASN A 144 2.88 8.48 -13.46
N PHE A 145 1.68 8.67 -14.01
CA PHE A 145 1.45 8.49 -15.44
C PHE A 145 1.98 9.64 -16.31
N LEU A 146 2.04 10.86 -15.78
CA LEU A 146 2.50 12.04 -16.53
C LEU A 146 4.01 12.23 -16.49
N VAL A 147 4.63 12.04 -15.33
CA VAL A 147 6.03 12.44 -15.08
C VAL A 147 6.97 11.25 -15.02
N ILE A 148 6.51 10.13 -14.47
CA ILE A 148 7.38 8.98 -14.22
C ILE A 148 7.47 8.09 -15.47
N ALA A 149 8.71 7.88 -15.92
CA ALA A 149 9.01 6.94 -17.00
C ALA A 149 8.45 5.56 -16.68
N GLU A 150 7.86 4.90 -17.68
CA GLU A 150 7.11 3.64 -17.50
C GLU A 150 7.82 2.59 -16.64
N ARG A 151 9.12 2.41 -16.86
CA ARG A 151 9.99 1.47 -16.11
C ARG A 151 10.10 1.73 -14.60
N ASN A 152 9.79 2.93 -14.16
CA ASN A 152 9.95 3.38 -12.77
C ASN A 152 8.60 3.61 -12.07
N ARG A 153 7.47 3.39 -12.75
CA ARG A 153 6.14 3.66 -12.20
C ARG A 153 5.81 2.80 -10.98
N VAL A 154 6.10 1.50 -11.04
CA VAL A 154 5.85 0.59 -9.90
C VAL A 154 6.76 0.90 -8.71
N PRO A 155 8.10 1.07 -8.87
CA PRO A 155 8.96 1.54 -7.78
C PRO A 155 8.51 2.87 -7.16
N PHE A 156 8.09 3.85 -7.97
CA PHE A 156 7.59 5.13 -7.47
C PHE A 156 6.35 4.95 -6.58
N VAL A 157 5.35 4.20 -7.04
CA VAL A 157 4.14 3.91 -6.25
C VAL A 157 4.47 3.14 -4.98
N SER A 158 5.46 2.24 -5.03
CA SER A 158 5.93 1.54 -3.82
C SER A 158 6.48 2.53 -2.78
N ALA A 159 7.29 3.51 -3.19
CA ALA A 159 7.82 4.52 -2.28
C ALA A 159 6.72 5.39 -1.68
N CYS A 160 5.72 5.81 -2.47
CA CYS A 160 4.54 6.51 -1.97
C CYS A 160 3.72 5.65 -0.99
N SER A 161 3.73 4.31 -1.16
CA SER A 161 3.08 3.38 -0.25
C SER A 161 3.71 3.37 1.15
N LEU A 162 5.02 3.67 1.27
CA LEU A 162 5.67 3.85 2.57
C LEU A 162 5.08 5.04 3.32
N LEU A 163 4.97 6.18 2.65
CA LEU A 163 4.39 7.40 3.20
C LEU A 163 2.94 7.18 3.61
N TRP A 164 2.19 6.49 2.76
CA TRP A 164 0.82 6.07 3.03
C TRP A 164 0.73 5.19 4.28
N GLY A 165 1.58 4.17 4.42
CA GLY A 165 1.57 3.30 5.59
C GLY A 165 1.93 4.03 6.89
N CYS A 166 2.86 4.98 6.85
CA CYS A 166 3.15 5.85 8.00
C CYS A 166 1.94 6.71 8.38
N PHE A 167 1.28 7.29 7.39
CA PHE A 167 0.06 8.08 7.58
C PHE A 167 -1.09 7.25 8.16
N LEU A 168 -1.29 6.02 7.67
CA LEU A 168 -2.32 5.13 8.22
C LEU A 168 -2.05 4.77 9.68
N SER A 169 -0.80 4.48 10.05
CA SER A 169 -0.45 4.22 11.45
C SER A 169 -0.69 5.43 12.35
N TYR A 170 -0.40 6.64 11.86
CA TYR A 170 -0.75 7.87 12.58
C TYR A 170 -2.26 8.02 12.75
N MET A 171 -3.05 7.82 11.69
CA MET A 171 -4.51 7.87 11.76
C MET A 171 -5.10 6.85 12.74
N ASP A 172 -4.57 5.63 12.73
CA ASP A 172 -5.00 4.55 13.62
C ASP A 172 -4.71 4.90 15.08
N HIS A 173 -3.49 5.39 15.36
CA HIS A 173 -3.09 5.86 16.69
C HIS A 173 -4.00 7.00 17.21
N VAL A 174 -4.30 7.99 16.38
CA VAL A 174 -5.21 9.09 16.73
C VAL A 174 -6.64 8.58 16.99
N SER A 175 -7.10 7.60 16.19
CA SER A 175 -8.43 7.01 16.33
C SER A 175 -8.59 6.26 17.65
N HIS A 176 -7.60 5.45 18.02
CA HIS A 176 -7.55 4.75 19.31
C HIS A 176 -7.59 5.73 20.50
N LYS A 177 -6.74 6.76 20.49
CA LYS A 177 -6.73 7.80 21.54
C LYS A 177 -8.08 8.52 21.68
N LYS A 178 -8.76 8.78 20.56
CA LYS A 178 -10.10 9.40 20.57
C LYS A 178 -11.16 8.50 21.20
N GLN A 179 -11.08 7.19 20.97
CA GLN A 179 -11.99 6.20 21.59
C GLN A 179 -11.77 6.12 23.09
N GLU A 180 -10.51 6.09 23.55
CA GLU A 180 -10.18 6.09 24.98
C GLU A 180 -10.69 7.33 25.70
N LEU A 181 -10.51 8.51 25.11
CA LEU A 181 -11.02 9.77 25.67
C LEU A 181 -12.55 9.77 25.76
N LYS A 182 -13.24 9.26 24.73
CA LYS A 182 -14.70 9.11 24.76
C LYS A 182 -15.16 8.16 25.86
N ALA A 183 -14.49 7.02 26.02
CA ALA A 183 -14.82 6.05 27.07
C ALA A 183 -14.62 6.66 28.47
N LYS A 184 -13.51 7.37 28.70
CA LYS A 184 -13.27 8.10 29.96
C LYS A 184 -14.33 9.15 30.23
N ASN A 185 -14.73 9.94 29.22
CA ASN A 185 -15.77 10.95 29.39
C ASN A 185 -17.15 10.34 29.70
N VAL A 186 -17.47 9.17 29.15
CA VAL A 186 -18.72 8.45 29.49
C VAL A 186 -18.68 7.96 30.94
N LEU A 187 -17.54 7.44 31.41
CA LEU A 187 -17.38 6.99 32.79
C LEU A 187 -17.41 8.13 33.81
N LEU A 188 -16.96 9.32 33.45
CA LEU A 188 -16.98 10.50 34.33
C LEU A 188 -18.37 11.18 34.42
N ASN A 189 -19.24 10.92 33.46
CA ASN A 189 -20.57 11.54 33.37
C ASN A 189 -21.71 10.60 33.80
N ASN A 190 -21.39 9.39 34.28
CA ASN A 190 -22.31 8.41 34.89
C ASN A 190 -21.96 8.25 36.37
#